data_AF-A0A351YWL2-F1
#
_entry.id   AF-A0A351YWL2-F1
#
_cell.length_a   1.000
_cell.length_b   1.000
_cell.length_c   1.000
_cell.angle_alpha   90.00
_cell.angle_beta   90.00
_cell.angle_gamma   90.00
#
_symmetry.space_group_name_H-M   'P 1'
#
loop_
_entity.id
_entity.type
_entity.pdbx_description
1 polymer ?
#
loop_
_entity_poly.entity_id
_entity_poly.type
_entity_poly.pdbx_seq_one_letter_code
_entity_poly.pdbx_strand_id
1 'polypeptide(L)'
;MIFLQIVAPIAFIASWVFVTKAAFEYNRKYKRMVDFLRLEGDNETLKAIGYVEFYGEEYGLRRTFSVTDACLKLYTRYEETKKNEYLEYAEYLEKNKKDIIRLILMLFASFALLGIAFGKI
;
A
#
# COMPACT_ATOMS: atom_id res chain seq x y z
N MET A 1 -32.30 5.26 16.59
CA MET A 1 -32.19 5.37 15.12
C MET A 1 -31.51 6.66 14.67
N ILE A 2 -31.97 7.85 15.09
CA ILE A 2 -31.37 9.14 14.66
C ILE A 2 -29.87 9.24 14.98
N PHE A 3 -29.45 8.84 16.18
CA PHE A 3 -28.02 8.85 16.56
C PHE A 3 -27.15 7.99 15.61
N LEU A 4 -27.61 6.79 15.24
CA LEU A 4 -26.88 5.89 14.34
C LEU A 4 -26.79 6.46 12.92
N GLN A 5 -27.84 7.15 12.47
CA GLN A 5 -27.90 7.84 11.16
C GLN A 5 -26.94 9.04 11.06
N ILE A 6 -26.50 9.60 12.19
CA ILE A 6 -25.49 10.67 12.22
C ILE A 6 -24.08 10.07 12.36
N VAL A 7 -23.90 9.09 13.25
CA VAL A 7 -22.59 8.49 13.52
C VAL A 7 -22.09 7.67 12.32
N ALA A 8 -22.96 6.94 11.62
CA ALA A 8 -22.53 6.07 10.53
C ALA A 8 -21.93 6.81 9.32
N PRO A 9 -22.51 7.92 8.82
CA PRO A 9 -21.87 8.75 7.80
C PRO A 9 -20.54 9.35 8.24
N ILE A 10 -20.43 9.81 9.48
CA ILE A 10 -19.19 10.39 10.02
C ILE A 10 -18.08 9.33 10.07
N ALA A 11 -18.40 8.13 10.57
CA ALA A 11 -17.47 7.01 10.61
C ALA A 11 -17.03 6.57 9.22
N PHE A 12 -17.95 6.56 8.24
CA PHE A 12 -17.63 6.26 6.85
C PHE A 12 -16.70 7.29 6.22
N ILE A 13 -16.99 8.58 6.36
CA ILE A 13 -16.13 9.66 5.84
C ILE A 13 -14.74 9.59 6.49
N ALA A 14 -14.66 9.38 7.80
CA ALA A 14 -13.38 9.24 8.50
C ALA A 14 -12.58 8.03 7.97
N SER A 15 -13.24 6.90 7.75
CA SER A 15 -12.62 5.70 7.17
C SER A 15 -12.10 5.97 5.75
N TRP A 16 -12.88 6.67 4.92
CA TRP A 16 -12.47 7.03 3.56
C TRP A 16 -11.27 7.99 3.53
N VAL A 17 -11.26 9.00 4.40
CA VAL A 17 -10.11 9.91 4.56
C VAL A 17 -8.86 9.14 5.00
N PHE A 18 -9.00 8.16 5.88
CA PHE A 18 -7.88 7.33 6.33
C PHE A 18 -7.32 6.46 5.19
N VAL A 19 -8.20 5.80 4.42
CA VAL A 19 -7.82 4.97 3.26
C VAL A 19 -7.12 5.78 2.19
N THR A 20 -7.66 6.96 1.85
CA THR A 20 -7.04 7.84 0.84
C THR A 20 -5.66 8.32 1.29
N LYS A 21 -5.50 8.74 2.55
CA LYS A 21 -4.18 9.09 3.10
C LYS A 21 -3.19 7.93 3.03
N ALA A 22 -3.60 6.72 3.42
CA ALA A 22 -2.77 5.53 3.33
C ALA A 22 -2.35 5.22 1.88
N ALA A 23 -3.27 5.37 0.93
CA ALA A 23 -2.97 5.20 -0.49
C ALA A 23 -1.97 6.25 -1.01
N PHE A 24 -2.10 7.52 -0.60
CA PHE A 24 -1.13 8.56 -0.95
C PHE A 24 0.26 8.29 -0.36
N GLU A 25 0.33 7.89 0.91
CA GLU A 25 1.61 7.55 1.55
C GLU A 25 2.26 6.34 0.87
N TYR A 26 1.47 5.32 0.53
CA TYR A 26 1.91 4.18 -0.25
C TYR A 26 2.51 4.57 -1.59
N ASN A 27 1.82 5.41 -2.35
CA ASN A 27 2.33 5.86 -3.64
C ASN A 27 3.63 6.66 -3.49
N ARG A 28 3.69 7.55 -2.50
CA ARG A 28 4.87 8.38 -2.23
C ARG A 28 6.09 7.54 -1.85
N LYS A 29 5.93 6.58 -0.93
CA LYS A 29 7.04 5.70 -0.51
C LYS A 29 7.44 4.73 -1.61
N TYR A 30 6.48 4.22 -2.38
CA TYR A 30 6.80 3.38 -3.53
C TYR A 30 7.60 4.13 -4.59
N LYS A 31 7.25 5.39 -4.91
CA LYS A 31 8.04 6.20 -5.83
C LYS A 31 9.48 6.37 -5.34
N ARG A 32 9.69 6.69 -4.06
CA ARG A 32 11.04 6.77 -3.46
C ARG A 32 11.82 5.46 -3.57
N MET A 33 11.16 4.33 -3.32
CA MET A 33 11.79 3.01 -3.48
C MET A 33 12.22 2.77 -4.93
N VAL A 34 11.37 3.08 -5.91
CA VAL A 34 11.70 2.98 -7.33
C VAL A 34 12.87 3.90 -7.69
N ASP A 35 12.83 5.16 -7.28
CA ASP A 35 13.89 6.14 -7.55
C ASP A 35 15.23 5.66 -6.97
N PHE A 36 15.23 5.15 -5.74
CA PHE A 36 16.41 4.55 -5.11
C PHE A 36 16.95 3.38 -5.92
N LEU A 37 16.11 2.40 -6.27
CA LEU A 37 16.54 1.21 -7.01
C LEU A 37 17.05 1.56 -8.42
N ARG A 38 16.50 2.60 -9.06
CA ARG A 38 17.00 3.12 -10.35
C ARG A 38 18.38 3.74 -10.20
N LEU A 39 18.61 4.54 -9.15
CA LEU A 39 19.93 5.13 -8.87
C LEU A 39 20.98 4.05 -8.58
N GLU A 40 20.58 2.97 -7.92
CA GLU A 40 21.43 1.80 -7.64
C GLU A 40 21.63 0.88 -8.86
N GLY A 41 20.89 1.09 -9.96
CA GLY A 41 20.91 0.21 -11.13
C GLY A 41 20.36 -1.19 -10.87
N ASP A 42 19.55 -1.38 -9.82
CA ASP A 42 19.04 -2.69 -9.40
C ASP A 42 17.75 -3.08 -10.18
N ASN A 43 17.97 -3.44 -11.43
CA ASN A 43 16.90 -3.82 -12.36
C ASN A 43 16.17 -5.11 -11.95
N GLU A 44 16.82 -6.01 -11.21
CA GLU A 44 16.18 -7.24 -10.75
C GLU A 44 15.18 -6.96 -9.63
N THR A 45 15.58 -6.13 -8.65
CA THR A 45 14.70 -5.75 -7.55
C THR A 45 13.58 -4.83 -8.04
N LEU A 46 13.83 -3.93 -9.01
CA LEU A 46 12.78 -3.15 -9.69
C LEU A 46 11.69 -4.06 -10.29
N LYS A 47 12.09 -5.13 -11.00
CA LYS A 47 11.14 -6.11 -11.54
C LYS A 47 10.38 -6.84 -10.43
N ALA A 48 11.06 -7.22 -9.34
CA ALA A 48 10.45 -7.91 -8.21
C ALA A 48 9.37 -7.07 -7.51
N ILE A 49 9.56 -5.75 -7.42
CA ILE A 49 8.55 -4.81 -6.88
C ILE A 49 7.49 -4.40 -7.92
N GLY A 50 7.42 -5.09 -9.06
CA GLY A 50 6.43 -4.89 -10.10
C GLY A 50 6.62 -3.63 -10.95
N TYR A 51 7.80 -3.00 -10.92
CA TYR A 51 8.11 -1.87 -11.78
C TYR A 51 8.47 -2.35 -13.19
N VAL A 52 7.79 -1.80 -14.18
CA VAL A 52 8.06 -2.01 -15.61
C VAL A 52 8.26 -0.65 -16.25
N GLU A 53 9.43 -0.43 -16.84
CA GLU A 53 9.73 0.78 -17.61
C GLU A 53 9.31 0.54 -19.07
N PHE A 54 8.43 1.38 -19.61
CA PHE A 54 8.03 1.35 -21.02
C PHE A 54 8.61 2.58 -21.73
N TYR A 55 9.46 2.33 -22.74
CA TYR A 55 9.98 3.35 -23.67
C TYR A 55 10.56 4.63 -23.01
N GLY A 56 11.20 4.52 -21.85
CA GLY A 56 11.85 5.66 -21.19
C GLY A 56 10.90 6.68 -20.54
N GLU A 57 9.59 6.43 -20.53
CA GLU A 57 8.62 7.24 -19.81
C GLU A 57 8.16 6.53 -18.52
N GLU A 58 7.93 7.31 -17.44
CA GLU A 58 7.43 6.85 -16.13
C GLU A 58 6.01 6.24 -16.18
N TYR A 59 5.59 5.61 -17.28
CA TYR A 59 4.35 4.83 -17.34
C TYR A 59 4.58 3.47 -16.70
N GLY A 60 4.81 3.52 -15.38
CA GLY A 60 4.91 2.37 -14.49
C GLY A 60 3.56 1.67 -14.38
N LEU A 61 3.21 0.88 -15.39
CA LEU A 61 2.20 -0.16 -15.26
C LEU A 61 2.71 -1.14 -14.19
N ARG A 62 2.22 -0.98 -12.97
CA ARG A 62 2.41 -1.96 -11.90
C ARG A 62 1.84 -3.28 -12.38
N ARG A 63 2.69 -4.24 -12.70
CA ARG A 63 2.24 -5.62 -12.69
C ARG A 63 1.92 -5.98 -11.25
N THR A 64 0.85 -6.73 -11.05
CA THR A 64 0.63 -7.44 -9.79
C THR A 64 1.89 -8.22 -9.46
N PHE A 65 2.48 -7.93 -8.32
CA PHE A 65 3.69 -8.58 -7.85
C PHE A 65 3.44 -9.23 -6.50
N SER A 66 4.19 -10.29 -6.22
CA SER A 66 4.19 -10.94 -4.92
C SER A 66 4.95 -10.06 -3.93
N VAL A 67 4.24 -9.53 -2.94
CA VAL A 67 4.87 -8.76 -1.86
C VAL A 67 5.92 -9.60 -1.13
N THR A 68 5.67 -10.90 -0.99
CA THR A 68 6.61 -11.83 -0.33
C THR A 68 7.93 -11.91 -1.11
N ASP A 69 7.85 -12.08 -2.44
CA ASP A 69 9.05 -12.21 -3.29
C ASP A 69 9.82 -10.89 -3.36
N ALA A 70 9.10 -9.77 -3.43
CA ALA A 70 9.69 -8.44 -3.36
C ALA A 70 10.44 -8.21 -2.04
N CYS A 71 9.84 -8.55 -0.90
CA CYS A 71 10.49 -8.47 0.41
C CYS A 71 11.74 -9.35 0.48
N LEU A 72 11.66 -10.61 0.03
CA LEU A 72 12.80 -11.52 0.00
C LEU A 72 13.95 -10.94 -0.81
N LYS A 73 13.67 -10.41 -2.02
CA LYS A 73 14.70 -9.80 -2.86
C LYS A 73 15.35 -8.58 -2.18
N LEU A 74 14.56 -7.72 -1.56
CA LEU A 74 15.06 -6.57 -0.80
C LEU A 74 15.95 -7.01 0.39
N TYR A 75 15.55 -8.03 1.15
CA TYR A 75 16.39 -8.57 2.23
C TYR A 75 17.71 -9.16 1.72
N THR A 76 17.69 -9.92 0.62
CA THR A 76 18.91 -10.44 0.00
C THR A 76 19.86 -9.30 -0.41
N ARG A 77 19.32 -8.23 -1.02
CA ARG A 77 20.13 -7.08 -1.41
C ARG A 77 20.67 -6.29 -0.21
N TYR A 78 19.91 -6.22 0.89
CA TYR A 78 20.43 -5.72 2.15
C TYR A 78 21.59 -6.57 2.67
N GLU A 79 21.48 -7.90 2.62
CA GLU A 79 22.56 -8.78 3.08
C GLU A 79 23.85 -8.62 2.28
N GLU A 80 23.73 -8.42 0.95
CA GLU A 80 24.83 -8.20 0.02
C GLU A 80 25.47 -6.81 0.16
N THR A 81 24.66 -5.76 0.22
CA THR A 81 25.12 -4.37 0.14
C THR A 81 25.29 -3.68 1.49
N LYS A 82 24.64 -4.22 2.54
CA LYS A 82 24.50 -3.61 3.87
C LYS A 82 23.87 -2.21 3.86
N LYS A 83 23.17 -1.83 2.80
CA LYS A 83 22.45 -0.53 2.68
C LYS A 83 21.08 -0.61 3.36
N ASN A 84 20.89 0.20 4.40
CA ASN A 84 19.68 0.16 5.24
C ASN A 84 18.39 0.46 4.47
N GLU A 85 18.47 1.20 3.36
CA GLU A 85 17.32 1.53 2.53
C GLU A 85 16.59 0.27 2.03
N TYR A 86 17.33 -0.78 1.65
CA TYR A 86 16.73 -2.05 1.24
C TYR A 86 15.92 -2.70 2.37
N LEU A 87 16.45 -2.66 3.59
CA LEU A 87 15.78 -3.18 4.79
C LEU A 87 14.51 -2.37 5.09
N GLU A 88 14.60 -1.04 5.10
CA GLU A 88 13.47 -0.15 5.35
C GLU A 88 12.33 -0.37 4.35
N TYR A 89 12.66 -0.55 3.07
CA TYR A 89 11.65 -0.82 2.04
C TYR A 89 11.03 -2.22 2.17
N ALA A 90 11.80 -3.22 2.58
CA ALA A 90 11.28 -4.57 2.83
C ALA A 90 10.28 -4.58 4.00
N GLU A 91 10.65 -3.98 5.12
CA GLU A 91 9.79 -3.83 6.31
C GLU A 91 8.54 -3.02 5.99
N TYR A 92 8.68 -1.98 5.16
CA TYR A 92 7.55 -1.17 4.73
C TYR A 92 6.52 -1.96 3.92
N LEU A 93 6.98 -2.79 2.98
CA LEU A 93 6.10 -3.66 2.19
C LEU A 93 5.40 -4.70 3.07
N GLU A 94 6.11 -5.30 4.02
CA GLU A 94 5.54 -6.30 4.92
C GLU A 94 4.48 -5.68 5.86
N LYS A 95 4.77 -4.51 6.42
CA LYS A 95 3.84 -3.76 7.26
C LYS A 95 2.58 -3.39 6.47
N ASN A 96 2.72 -2.85 5.27
CA ASN A 96 1.58 -2.50 4.42
C ASN A 96 0.71 -3.70 4.07
N LYS A 97 1.29 -4.88 3.81
CA LYS A 97 0.53 -6.11 3.58
C LYS A 97 -0.42 -6.40 4.74
N LYS A 98 0.04 -6.22 5.99
CA LYS A 98 -0.77 -6.42 7.20
C LYS A 98 -1.81 -5.30 7.36
N ASP A 99 -1.44 -4.06 7.10
CA ASP A 99 -2.33 -2.91 7.25
C ASP A 99 -3.42 -2.82 6.17
N ILE A 100 -3.18 -3.34 4.96
CA ILE A 100 -4.20 -3.44 3.90
C ILE A 100 -5.39 -4.31 4.35
N ILE A 101 -5.13 -5.44 5.02
CA ILE A 101 -6.20 -6.30 5.53
C ILE A 101 -7.05 -5.53 6.55
N ARG A 102 -6.40 -4.78 7.46
CA ARG A 102 -7.10 -3.94 8.45
C ARG A 102 -7.92 -2.84 7.78
N LEU A 103 -7.38 -2.16 6.77
CA LEU A 103 -8.08 -1.13 5.99
C LEU A 103 -9.32 -1.69 5.30
N ILE A 104 -9.21 -2.88 4.69
CA ILE A 104 -10.32 -3.58 4.05
C ILE A 104 -11.41 -3.90 5.07
N LEU A 105 -11.05 -4.47 6.23
CA LEU A 105 -12.01 -4.76 7.30
C LEU A 105 -12.71 -3.51 7.84
N MET A 106 -11.96 -2.40 8.02
CA MET A 106 -12.51 -1.12 8.44
C MET A 106 -13.52 -0.57 7.44
N LEU A 107 -13.21 -0.65 6.14
CA LEU A 107 -14.14 -0.26 5.08
C LEU A 107 -15.40 -1.12 5.12
N PHE A 108 -15.29 -2.46 5.17
CA PHE A 108 -16.45 -3.35 5.26
C PHE A 108 -17.31 -3.04 6.50
N ALA A 109 -16.70 -2.82 7.66
CA ALA A 109 -17.41 -2.45 8.88
C ALA A 109 -18.15 -1.12 8.72
N SER A 110 -17.52 -0.12 8.09
CA SER A 110 -18.15 1.19 7.84
C SER A 110 -19.33 1.10 6.86
N PHE A 111 -19.24 0.26 5.83
CA PHE A 111 -20.34 -0.01 4.90
C PHE A 111 -21.49 -0.77 5.57
N ALA A 112 -21.18 -1.79 6.38
CA ALA A 112 -22.20 -2.52 7.13
C ALA A 112 -22.94 -1.61 8.12
N LEU A 113 -22.22 -0.72 8.80
CA LEU A 113 -22.80 0.26 9.72
C LEU A 113 -23.76 1.24 9.00
N LEU A 114 -23.37 1.71 7.80
CA LEU A 114 -24.26 2.50 6.94
C LEU A 114 -25.51 1.72 6.52
N GLY A 115 -25.33 0.46 6.13
CA GLY A 115 -26.42 -0.45 5.78
C GLY A 115 -27.43 -0.64 6.92
N ILE A 116 -26.96 -0.75 8.17
CA ILE A 116 -27.84 -0.87 9.35
C ILE A 116 -28.49 0.47 9.70
N ALA A 117 -27.78 1.59 9.52
CA ALA A 117 -28.29 2.92 9.87
C ALA A 117 -29.39 3.42 8.93
N PHE A 118 -29.27 3.11 7.65
CA PHE A 118 -30.19 3.58 6.59
C PHE A 118 -31.02 2.46 5.94
N GLY A 119 -30.68 1.19 6.18
CA GLY A 119 -31.51 0.06 5.81
C GLY A 119 -32.72 -0.04 6.72
N LYS A 120 -33.90 -0.20 6.13
CA LYS A 120 -35.10 -0.60 6.87
C LYS A 120 -34.91 -2.06 7.27
N ILE A 121 -34.56 -2.32 8.53
CA ILE A 121 -35.01 -3.54 9.22
C ILE A 121 -36.41 -3.24 9.73
#